data_AF-A0A496SPE2-F1
#
_entry.id   AF-A0A496SPE2-F1
#
_cell.length_a   1.000
_cell.length_b   1.000
_cell.length_c   1.000
_cell.angle_alpha   90.00
_cell.angle_beta   90.00
_cell.angle_gamma   90.00
#
_symmetry.space_group_name_H-M   'P 1'
#
loop_
_entity.id
_entity.type
_entity.pdbx_description
1 polymer ?
#
loop_
_entity_poly.entity_id
_entity_poly.type
_entity_poly.pdbx_seq_one_letter_code
_entity_poly.pdbx_strand_id
1 'polypeptide(L)'
;MPSFTGHPLVDVGLATITAFADKARPEDLIEADYDAIADYMARNYVVNPLKSFLTVAFPNSGFTQPAFEKTPERRKAYAERVLRCYREGTPVLSTERCVFTGLPAIGLALDDKNRLPPGRAFRQHIPMVTGEDIINFHPYGDAGIPVSGIALLAIQAFPLGCCKIAGRLLAVHSDDEDLMVRFAKKFLQKNRRHIQAAQAGGLTKLPEPTHRIGTLLVGCLLDIEEERLAAGRDPEFPACITAYHLSNSGQGADLTIYDLPLEVGNFLRVALTPRYREQWDKIRQRGWEIVAAKTKGKKGAAEPQVPSFNTLYEDLLRLPENAPMFIRTYFLRLPQRTRRPGDPRAHYSIRGEAALISWPLTEQFLRKVVLMEQERINHIKSLGDVLAQ
;
A
#
# COMPACT_ATOMS: atom_id res chain seq x y z
N MET A 1 22.08 6.72 -12.09
CA MET A 1 21.09 7.36 -11.20
C MET A 1 19.98 6.36 -10.94
N PRO A 2 19.38 6.32 -9.75
CA PRO A 2 18.36 5.33 -9.46
C PRO A 2 17.04 5.70 -10.15
N SER A 3 16.54 4.78 -10.95
CA SER A 3 15.17 4.74 -11.45
C SER A 3 14.41 3.62 -10.75
N PHE A 4 13.11 3.55 -10.94
CA PHE A 4 12.36 2.36 -10.55
C PHE A 4 12.88 1.12 -11.28
N THR A 5 12.90 -0.01 -10.57
CA THR A 5 13.48 -1.28 -11.02
C THR A 5 12.41 -2.30 -11.40
N GLY A 6 11.13 -2.01 -11.15
CA GLY A 6 10.02 -2.94 -11.26
C GLY A 6 9.89 -3.89 -10.06
N HIS A 7 10.72 -3.76 -9.02
CA HIS A 7 10.67 -4.63 -7.85
C HIS A 7 9.96 -3.92 -6.69
N PRO A 8 8.85 -4.45 -6.15
CA PRO A 8 7.97 -3.71 -5.25
C PRO A 8 8.64 -3.26 -3.94
N LEU A 9 9.53 -4.07 -3.37
CA LEU A 9 10.26 -3.69 -2.14
C LEU A 9 11.20 -2.49 -2.36
N VAL A 10 11.83 -2.41 -3.54
CA VAL A 10 12.78 -1.34 -3.87
C VAL A 10 12.02 -0.13 -4.36
N ASP A 11 11.04 -0.31 -5.24
CA ASP A 11 10.29 0.78 -5.86
C ASP A 11 9.43 1.53 -4.85
N VAL A 12 8.70 0.83 -3.98
CA VAL A 12 7.95 1.48 -2.89
C VAL A 12 8.92 2.16 -1.91
N GLY A 13 10.09 1.56 -1.69
CA GLY A 13 11.18 2.18 -0.93
C GLY A 13 11.68 3.50 -1.54
N LEU A 14 12.01 3.50 -2.84
CA LEU A 14 12.43 4.67 -3.59
C LEU A 14 11.33 5.73 -3.67
N ALA A 15 10.08 5.31 -3.88
CA ALA A 15 8.91 6.18 -3.85
C ALA A 15 8.74 6.84 -2.47
N THR A 16 9.04 6.11 -1.40
CA THR A 16 9.05 6.65 -0.02
C THR A 16 10.14 7.70 0.16
N ILE A 17 11.36 7.45 -0.33
CA ILE A 17 12.47 8.41 -0.27
C ILE A 17 12.12 9.66 -1.10
N THR A 18 11.61 9.46 -2.30
CA THR A 18 11.16 10.52 -3.21
C THR A 18 10.09 11.40 -2.54
N ALA A 19 9.07 10.77 -1.95
CA ALA A 19 8.03 11.46 -1.19
C ALA A 19 8.55 12.12 0.09
N PHE A 20 9.56 11.55 0.74
CA PHE A 20 10.20 12.11 1.93
C PHE A 20 10.91 13.42 1.61
N ALA A 21 11.58 13.47 0.46
CA ALA A 21 12.29 14.63 -0.08
C ALA A 21 11.37 15.65 -0.78
N ASP A 22 10.06 15.38 -0.84
CA ASP A 22 9.07 16.18 -1.56
C ASP A 22 9.39 16.37 -3.05
N LYS A 23 9.99 15.35 -3.67
CA LYS A 23 10.31 15.32 -5.10
C LYS A 23 9.25 14.55 -5.88
N ALA A 24 9.21 14.76 -7.20
CA ALA A 24 8.27 14.08 -8.07
C ALA A 24 8.80 12.71 -8.51
N ARG A 25 10.10 12.61 -8.76
CA ARG A 25 10.72 11.43 -9.36
C ARG A 25 11.97 10.96 -8.61
N PRO A 26 12.29 9.66 -8.63
CA PRO A 26 13.50 9.14 -7.99
C PRO A 26 14.79 9.64 -8.66
N GLU A 27 14.76 9.97 -9.95
CA GLU A 27 15.93 10.50 -10.66
C GLU A 27 16.33 11.91 -10.18
N ASP A 28 15.39 12.64 -9.58
CA ASP A 28 15.65 13.97 -9.03
C ASP A 28 16.36 13.91 -7.67
N LEU A 29 16.47 12.73 -7.06
CA LEU A 29 17.08 12.56 -5.74
C LEU A 29 18.58 12.81 -5.79
N ILE A 30 19.07 13.52 -4.77
CA ILE A 30 20.49 13.80 -4.54
C ILE A 30 20.94 13.19 -3.21
N GLU A 31 22.25 13.16 -2.97
CA GLU A 31 22.82 12.57 -1.76
C GLU A 31 22.22 13.14 -0.46
N ALA A 32 21.98 14.46 -0.41
CA ALA A 32 21.37 15.11 0.73
C ALA A 32 19.96 14.57 1.07
N ASP A 33 19.20 14.10 0.08
CA ASP A 33 17.88 13.50 0.31
C ASP A 33 18.00 12.12 0.96
N TYR A 34 18.97 11.32 0.50
CA TYR A 34 19.30 10.03 1.10
C TYR A 34 19.79 10.22 2.53
N ASP A 35 20.58 11.27 2.79
CA ASP A 35 21.05 11.59 4.13
C ASP A 35 19.89 11.95 5.06
N ALA A 36 18.95 12.78 4.59
CA ALA A 36 17.82 13.24 5.38
C ALA A 36 16.90 12.09 5.83
N ILE A 37 16.61 11.13 4.94
CA ILE A 37 15.80 9.97 5.32
C ILE A 37 16.59 8.97 6.18
N ALA A 38 17.88 8.76 5.89
CA ALA A 38 18.74 7.93 6.73
C ALA A 38 18.85 8.48 8.16
N ASP A 39 18.99 9.79 8.32
CA ASP A 39 18.96 10.48 9.63
C ASP A 39 17.62 10.31 10.35
N TYR A 40 16.52 10.38 9.61
CA TYR A 40 15.19 10.15 10.19
C TYR A 40 15.04 8.72 10.69
N MET A 41 15.44 7.73 9.89
CA MET A 41 15.39 6.32 10.26
C MET A 41 16.34 6.01 11.43
N ALA A 42 17.59 6.47 11.39
CA ALA A 42 18.55 6.26 12.47
C ALA A 42 18.05 6.79 13.83
N ARG A 43 17.34 7.93 13.82
CA ARG A 43 16.73 8.51 15.03
C ARG A 43 15.48 7.75 15.48
N ASN A 44 14.58 7.39 14.56
CA ASN A 44 13.26 6.89 14.93
C ASN A 44 13.16 5.37 15.02
N TYR A 45 13.95 4.61 14.25
CA TYR A 45 13.86 3.13 14.20
C TYR A 45 14.35 2.46 15.49
N VAL A 46 15.19 3.16 16.27
CA VAL A 46 15.77 2.64 17.52
C VAL A 46 14.88 2.87 18.75
N VAL A 47 13.77 3.61 18.59
CA VAL A 47 12.83 3.96 19.67
C VAL A 47 11.43 3.44 19.38
N ASN A 48 10.58 3.42 20.41
CA ASN A 48 9.15 3.17 20.23
C ASN A 48 8.49 4.36 19.52
N PRO A 49 7.43 4.11 18.71
CA PRO A 49 6.80 2.82 18.46
C PRO A 49 7.43 2.01 17.31
N LEU A 50 8.42 2.57 16.60
CA LEU A 50 8.93 1.97 15.37
C LEU A 50 9.74 0.69 15.62
N LYS A 51 10.39 0.56 16.77
CA LYS A 51 11.02 -0.71 17.15
C LYS A 51 10.04 -1.90 17.05
N SER A 52 8.79 -1.75 17.51
CA SER A 52 7.76 -2.79 17.39
C SER A 52 7.14 -2.88 15.99
N PHE A 53 7.19 -1.81 15.21
CA PHE A 53 6.68 -1.81 13.85
C PHE A 53 7.60 -2.58 12.91
N LEU A 54 8.91 -2.39 13.05
CA LEU A 54 9.92 -2.96 12.17
C LEU A 54 10.06 -4.48 12.32
N THR A 55 9.59 -5.10 13.41
CA THR A 55 9.60 -6.56 13.54
C THR A 55 8.72 -7.26 12.50
N VAL A 56 7.77 -6.53 11.89
CA VAL A 56 6.93 -7.03 10.80
C VAL A 56 7.69 -7.06 9.47
N ALA A 57 8.70 -6.20 9.27
CA ALA A 57 9.51 -6.13 8.05
C ALA A 57 10.87 -6.83 8.19
N PHE A 58 11.58 -6.54 9.28
CA PHE A 58 12.97 -6.86 9.51
C PHE A 58 13.14 -7.59 10.86
N PRO A 59 12.60 -8.81 11.00
CA PRO A 59 12.77 -9.58 12.22
C PRO A 59 14.26 -9.79 12.50
N ASN A 60 14.65 -9.74 13.78
CA ASN A 60 16.02 -9.97 14.23
C ASN A 60 17.10 -9.03 13.67
N SER A 61 16.70 -7.94 12.99
CA SER A 61 17.61 -6.86 12.58
C SER A 61 18.22 -6.18 13.80
N GLY A 62 19.35 -5.50 13.61
CA GLY A 62 19.98 -4.72 14.68
C GLY A 62 19.07 -3.62 15.26
N PHE A 63 18.05 -3.16 14.52
CA PHE A 63 17.01 -2.26 15.03
C PHE A 63 16.11 -2.94 16.07
N THR A 64 15.73 -4.19 15.84
CA THR A 64 14.69 -4.89 16.62
C THR A 64 15.25 -5.91 17.62
N GLN A 65 16.52 -6.27 17.51
CA GLN A 65 17.22 -7.23 18.36
C GLN A 65 17.08 -6.88 19.87
N PRO A 66 16.42 -7.73 20.68
CA PRO A 66 16.29 -7.54 22.12
C PRO A 66 17.65 -7.44 22.84
N ALA A 67 18.66 -8.19 22.38
CA ALA A 67 20.00 -8.15 22.99
C ALA A 67 20.66 -6.75 22.96
N PHE A 68 20.20 -5.85 22.07
CA PHE A 68 20.75 -4.50 21.95
C PHE A 68 20.00 -3.47 22.80
N GLU A 69 18.99 -3.87 23.59
CA GLU A 69 18.25 -2.95 24.47
C GLU A 69 19.15 -2.26 25.49
N LYS A 70 20.14 -2.98 26.03
CA LYS A 70 21.10 -2.45 27.00
C LYS A 70 22.34 -1.82 26.35
N THR A 71 22.42 -1.81 25.01
CA THR A 71 23.58 -1.29 24.26
C THR A 71 23.12 -0.43 23.07
N PRO A 72 22.61 0.79 23.33
CA PRO A 72 22.13 1.70 22.28
C PRO A 72 23.15 1.99 21.19
N GLU A 73 24.44 1.97 21.52
CA GLU A 73 25.57 2.20 20.62
C GLU A 73 25.60 1.15 19.50
N ARG A 74 25.28 -0.10 19.81
CA ARG A 74 25.22 -1.19 18.80
C ARG A 74 24.08 -0.96 17.80
N ARG A 75 22.94 -0.42 18.25
CA ARG A 75 21.85 -0.05 17.33
C ARG A 75 22.24 1.09 16.42
N LYS A 76 22.93 2.11 16.96
CA LYS A 76 23.45 3.23 16.16
C LYS A 76 24.48 2.76 15.13
N ALA A 77 25.40 1.89 15.53
CA ALA A 77 26.39 1.30 14.63
C ALA A 77 25.74 0.48 13.52
N TYR A 78 24.71 -0.32 13.84
CA TYR A 78 23.93 -1.04 12.84
C TYR A 78 23.20 -0.09 11.89
N ALA A 79 22.54 0.95 12.43
CA ALA A 79 21.85 1.95 11.63
C ALA A 79 22.79 2.62 10.62
N GLU A 80 23.97 3.07 11.08
CA GLU A 80 24.97 3.68 10.19
C GLU A 80 25.40 2.71 9.08
N ARG A 81 25.59 1.43 9.43
CA ARG A 81 25.99 0.40 8.48
C ARG A 81 24.95 0.15 7.40
N VAL A 82 23.69 -0.06 7.76
CA VAL A 82 22.66 -0.42 6.77
C VAL A 82 22.07 0.79 6.04
N LEU A 83 22.16 1.99 6.63
CA LEU A 83 21.53 3.20 6.08
C LEU A 83 22.50 4.09 5.31
N ARG A 84 23.83 3.90 5.34
CA ARG A 84 24.79 4.81 4.67
C ARG A 84 25.65 4.20 3.58
N CYS A 85 25.43 2.94 3.23
CA CYS A 85 26.23 2.26 2.19
C CYS A 85 26.07 2.83 0.77
N TYR A 86 25.22 3.84 0.55
CA TYR A 86 25.10 4.53 -0.73
C TYR A 86 26.15 5.63 -0.94
N ARG A 87 26.83 6.08 0.13
CA ARG A 87 27.77 7.21 0.06
C ARG A 87 28.99 6.90 -0.79
N GLU A 88 29.51 7.93 -1.43
CA GLU A 88 30.78 7.86 -2.14
C GLU A 88 31.91 7.40 -1.20
N GLY A 89 32.83 6.58 -1.71
CA GLY A 89 33.91 5.99 -0.93
C GLY A 89 33.53 4.73 -0.12
N THR A 90 32.25 4.33 -0.08
CA THR A 90 31.86 3.01 0.45
C THR A 90 32.49 1.92 -0.42
N PRO A 91 33.22 0.94 0.17
CA PRO A 91 33.75 -0.17 -0.59
C PRO A 91 32.64 -0.90 -1.35
N VAL A 92 32.93 -1.29 -2.59
CA VAL A 92 32.02 -2.07 -3.46
C VAL A 92 32.74 -3.29 -4.02
N LEU A 93 31.99 -4.34 -4.33
CA LEU A 93 32.52 -5.52 -4.98
C LEU A 93 32.67 -5.27 -6.49
N SER A 94 33.82 -5.64 -7.05
CA SER A 94 34.13 -5.42 -8.47
C SER A 94 33.37 -6.36 -9.39
N THR A 95 33.11 -7.59 -8.96
CA THR A 95 32.49 -8.67 -9.75
C THR A 95 30.99 -8.79 -9.52
N GLU A 96 30.52 -8.57 -8.29
CA GLU A 96 29.11 -8.75 -7.96
C GLU A 96 28.27 -7.50 -8.26
N ARG A 97 27.03 -7.74 -8.65
CA ARG A 97 26.04 -6.70 -8.96
C ARG A 97 24.80 -6.92 -8.11
N CYS A 98 24.18 -5.81 -7.74
CA CYS A 98 22.89 -5.80 -7.07
C CYS A 98 21.83 -6.42 -7.96
N VAL A 99 21.09 -7.40 -7.43
CA VAL A 99 20.01 -8.06 -8.19
C VAL A 99 18.87 -7.14 -8.60
N PHE A 100 18.70 -6.02 -7.90
CA PHE A 100 17.60 -5.07 -8.14
C PHE A 100 18.01 -3.94 -9.09
N THR A 101 19.14 -3.30 -8.82
CA THR A 101 19.53 -2.06 -9.53
C THR A 101 20.60 -2.27 -10.59
N GLY A 102 21.25 -3.45 -10.64
CA GLY A 102 22.41 -3.69 -11.50
C GLY A 102 23.67 -2.90 -11.12
N LEU A 103 23.63 -2.08 -10.05
CA LEU A 103 24.79 -1.36 -9.53
C LEU A 103 25.75 -2.31 -8.79
N PRO A 104 27.03 -1.95 -8.59
CA PRO A 104 27.94 -2.74 -7.76
C PRO A 104 27.37 -3.06 -6.38
N ALA A 105 27.56 -4.30 -5.93
CA ALA A 105 27.15 -4.71 -4.59
C ALA A 105 28.07 -4.08 -3.53
N ILE A 106 27.54 -3.88 -2.32
CA ILE A 106 28.29 -3.32 -1.18
C ILE A 106 29.48 -4.24 -0.84
N GLY A 107 30.65 -3.68 -0.56
CA GLY A 107 31.86 -4.42 -0.20
C GLY A 107 32.07 -4.60 1.31
N LEU A 108 31.01 -4.42 2.10
CA LEU A 108 30.98 -4.49 3.56
C LEU A 108 30.00 -5.57 4.02
N ALA A 109 30.32 -6.23 5.14
CA ALA A 109 29.37 -7.11 5.81
C ALA A 109 28.25 -6.28 6.46
N LEU A 110 27.00 -6.78 6.40
CA LEU A 110 25.81 -6.05 6.88
C LEU A 110 25.40 -6.41 8.31
N ASP A 111 26.20 -7.20 9.03
CA ASP A 111 25.99 -7.52 10.44
C ASP A 111 26.90 -6.72 11.38
N ASP A 112 26.63 -6.84 12.69
CA ASP A 112 27.39 -6.12 13.71
C ASP A 112 28.77 -6.76 13.98
N LYS A 113 28.95 -8.05 13.65
CA LYS A 113 30.16 -8.84 13.94
C LYS A 113 31.03 -9.11 12.72
N ASN A 114 30.69 -8.55 11.56
CA ASN A 114 31.35 -8.81 10.28
C ASN A 114 31.49 -10.30 9.95
N ARG A 115 30.46 -11.09 10.28
CA ARG A 115 30.42 -12.54 10.00
C ARG A 115 29.78 -12.86 8.67
N LEU A 116 28.93 -11.97 8.17
CA LEU A 116 28.26 -12.16 6.89
C LEU A 116 29.24 -11.92 5.74
N PRO A 117 29.05 -12.62 4.60
CA PRO A 117 29.77 -12.29 3.39
C PRO A 117 29.51 -10.82 3.00
N PRO A 118 30.54 -10.08 2.55
CA PRO A 118 30.35 -8.70 2.11
C PRO A 118 29.27 -8.56 1.04
N GLY A 119 28.41 -7.55 1.17
CA GLY A 119 27.37 -7.25 0.19
C GLY A 119 26.15 -8.16 0.22
N ARG A 120 26.15 -9.19 1.06
CA ARG A 120 25.06 -10.15 1.15
C ARG A 120 24.02 -9.75 2.20
N ALA A 121 22.80 -9.57 1.71
CA ALA A 121 21.63 -9.28 2.50
C ALA A 121 20.75 -10.53 2.67
N PHE A 122 20.08 -10.61 3.82
CA PHE A 122 19.31 -11.77 4.27
C PHE A 122 17.98 -11.28 4.84
N ARG A 123 17.18 -12.17 5.43
CA ARG A 123 15.84 -11.88 5.98
C ARG A 123 15.77 -10.69 6.94
N GLN A 124 16.83 -10.43 7.70
CA GLN A 124 16.89 -9.27 8.60
C GLN A 124 17.09 -7.93 7.86
N HIS A 125 17.49 -7.97 6.60
CA HIS A 125 17.76 -6.80 5.74
C HIS A 125 16.67 -6.62 4.66
N ILE A 126 16.16 -7.72 4.12
CA ILE A 126 15.18 -7.73 3.03
C ILE A 126 13.97 -8.56 3.47
N PRO A 127 12.74 -8.02 3.40
CA PRO A 127 11.54 -8.79 3.70
C PRO A 127 11.36 -9.95 2.73
N MET A 128 10.74 -11.05 3.18
CA MET A 128 10.33 -12.18 2.34
C MET A 128 11.47 -12.98 1.69
N VAL A 129 12.69 -12.89 2.22
CA VAL A 129 13.83 -13.74 1.81
C VAL A 129 14.25 -14.69 2.95
N THR A 130 15.11 -15.65 2.64
CA THR A 130 15.62 -16.65 3.59
C THR A 130 16.63 -16.06 4.59
N GLY A 131 16.75 -16.76 5.73
CA GLY A 131 17.77 -16.46 6.74
C GLY A 131 19.15 -17.00 6.36
N GLU A 132 20.14 -16.66 7.20
CA GLU A 132 21.57 -16.95 7.00
C GLU A 132 21.86 -18.46 6.81
N ASP A 133 21.19 -19.32 7.58
CA ASP A 133 21.49 -20.76 7.64
C ASP A 133 20.82 -21.58 6.51
N ILE A 134 20.08 -20.94 5.60
CA ILE A 134 19.25 -21.63 4.61
C ILE A 134 19.84 -21.46 3.22
N ILE A 135 20.93 -22.18 2.95
CA ILE A 135 21.69 -22.09 1.69
C ILE A 135 20.91 -22.66 0.49
N ASN A 136 20.10 -23.70 0.70
CA ASN A 136 19.46 -24.48 -0.36
C ASN A 136 18.44 -23.71 -1.23
N PHE A 137 17.98 -22.54 -0.78
CA PHE A 137 17.03 -21.71 -1.53
C PHE A 137 17.67 -20.45 -2.13
N HIS A 138 19.00 -20.36 -2.12
CA HIS A 138 19.72 -19.30 -2.82
C HIS A 138 20.24 -19.79 -4.19
N PRO A 139 20.24 -18.92 -5.22
CA PRO A 139 20.79 -19.24 -6.53
C PRO A 139 22.22 -19.77 -6.41
N TYR A 140 22.53 -20.87 -7.09
CA TYR A 140 23.84 -21.53 -7.07
C TYR A 140 24.36 -21.95 -5.68
N GLY A 141 23.49 -22.02 -4.67
CA GLY A 141 23.90 -22.32 -3.30
C GLY A 141 24.71 -21.20 -2.65
N ASP A 142 24.58 -19.97 -3.16
CA ASP A 142 25.33 -18.81 -2.68
C ASP A 142 24.48 -17.98 -1.72
N ALA A 143 24.75 -18.12 -0.42
CA ALA A 143 23.92 -17.56 0.63
C ALA A 143 23.81 -16.03 0.58
N GLY A 144 22.57 -15.56 0.66
CA GLY A 144 22.23 -14.14 0.69
C GLY A 144 22.18 -13.50 -0.69
N ILE A 145 21.53 -12.35 -0.75
CA ILE A 145 21.26 -11.60 -1.98
C ILE A 145 22.26 -10.45 -2.09
N PRO A 146 23.02 -10.32 -3.20
CA PRO A 146 23.90 -9.18 -3.40
C PRO A 146 23.09 -7.90 -3.62
N VAL A 147 23.38 -6.87 -2.83
CA VAL A 147 22.66 -5.59 -2.86
C VAL A 147 23.59 -4.38 -2.93
N SER A 148 23.13 -3.34 -3.61
CA SER A 148 23.79 -2.03 -3.65
C SER A 148 23.34 -1.17 -2.46
N GLY A 149 24.12 -0.14 -2.13
CA GLY A 149 23.80 0.80 -1.06
C GLY A 149 22.43 1.48 -1.22
N ILE A 150 22.10 1.89 -2.45
CA ILE A 150 20.82 2.54 -2.76
C ILE A 150 19.66 1.56 -2.60
N ALA A 151 19.79 0.33 -3.12
CA ALA A 151 18.75 -0.69 -2.97
C ALA A 151 18.51 -1.03 -1.50
N LEU A 152 19.58 -1.16 -0.72
CA LEU A 152 19.49 -1.41 0.72
C LEU A 152 18.77 -0.27 1.44
N LEU A 153 19.15 0.99 1.17
CA LEU A 153 18.48 2.16 1.76
C LEU A 153 16.99 2.20 1.40
N ALA A 154 16.65 1.99 0.12
CA ALA A 154 15.27 1.95 -0.36
C ALA A 154 14.47 0.86 0.37
N ILE A 155 15.01 -0.35 0.46
CA ILE A 155 14.39 -1.44 1.22
C ILE A 155 14.21 -1.05 2.69
N GLN A 156 15.17 -0.38 3.33
CA GLN A 156 15.03 0.06 4.72
C GLN A 156 13.96 1.18 4.89
N ALA A 157 13.76 2.01 3.87
CA ALA A 157 12.71 3.03 3.83
C ALA A 157 11.31 2.46 3.52
N PHE A 158 11.22 1.31 2.85
CA PHE A 158 9.98 0.65 2.43
C PHE A 158 8.87 0.63 3.50
N PRO A 159 9.10 0.24 4.77
CA PRO A 159 8.03 0.18 5.76
C PRO A 159 7.38 1.53 6.04
N LEU A 160 8.11 2.65 5.89
CA LEU A 160 7.56 4.00 6.11
C LEU A 160 6.57 4.41 5.02
N GLY A 161 6.71 3.88 3.79
CA GLY A 161 5.75 4.08 2.71
C GLY A 161 4.63 3.05 2.67
N CYS A 162 4.57 2.13 3.63
CA CYS A 162 3.50 1.14 3.75
C CYS A 162 2.45 1.55 4.78
N CYS A 163 1.21 1.10 4.62
CA CYS A 163 0.24 1.20 5.70
C CYS A 163 0.30 -0.05 6.59
N LYS A 164 0.46 0.11 7.91
CA LYS A 164 0.28 -1.02 8.84
C LYS A 164 -1.20 -1.34 8.94
N ILE A 165 -1.63 -2.57 8.69
CA ILE A 165 -3.02 -2.98 8.85
C ILE A 165 -3.11 -4.45 9.24
N ALA A 166 -3.84 -4.73 10.32
CA ALA A 166 -3.99 -6.07 10.88
C ALA A 166 -2.64 -6.73 11.20
N GLY A 167 -1.69 -5.94 11.72
CA GLY A 167 -0.36 -6.44 12.09
C GLY A 167 0.58 -6.71 10.90
N ARG A 168 0.21 -6.31 9.68
CA ARG A 168 0.98 -6.50 8.44
C ARG A 168 1.25 -5.17 7.74
N LEU A 169 2.13 -5.19 6.73
CA LEU A 169 2.40 -4.05 5.86
C LEU A 169 1.60 -4.18 4.57
N LEU A 170 0.84 -3.14 4.23
CA LEU A 170 0.22 -2.97 2.92
C LEU A 170 1.08 -2.00 2.10
N ALA A 171 1.80 -2.54 1.12
CA ALA A 171 2.56 -1.79 0.13
C ALA A 171 1.76 -1.69 -1.17
N VAL A 172 1.86 -0.57 -1.87
CA VAL A 172 1.14 -0.34 -3.14
C VAL A 172 2.15 -0.04 -4.23
N HIS A 173 2.14 -0.86 -5.28
CA HIS A 173 2.99 -0.74 -6.46
C HIS A 173 2.10 -0.49 -7.69
N SER A 174 2.63 0.24 -8.66
CA SER A 174 1.90 0.62 -9.87
C SER A 174 2.88 0.80 -11.02
N ASP A 175 2.38 0.62 -12.24
CA ASP A 175 3.05 1.00 -13.49
C ASP A 175 3.05 2.53 -13.73
N ASP A 176 2.25 3.29 -12.99
CA ASP A 176 2.27 4.75 -12.94
C ASP A 176 3.15 5.25 -11.77
N GLU A 177 4.30 5.82 -12.11
CA GLU A 177 5.29 6.35 -11.17
C GLU A 177 4.73 7.45 -10.25
N ASP A 178 3.96 8.40 -10.78
CA ASP A 178 3.35 9.48 -9.98
C ASP A 178 2.31 8.90 -9.01
N LEU A 179 1.59 7.85 -9.42
CA LEU A 179 0.60 7.19 -8.58
C LEU A 179 1.30 6.48 -7.41
N MET A 180 2.37 5.73 -7.69
CA MET A 180 3.16 5.05 -6.68
C MET A 180 3.78 6.03 -5.68
N VAL A 181 4.36 7.14 -6.14
CA VAL A 181 4.91 8.20 -5.26
C VAL A 181 3.82 8.83 -4.40
N ARG A 182 2.62 9.07 -4.93
CA ARG A 182 1.49 9.61 -4.16
C ARG A 182 0.96 8.65 -3.10
N PHE A 183 0.88 7.36 -3.40
CA PHE A 183 0.55 6.33 -2.41
C PHE A 183 1.57 6.33 -1.27
N ALA A 184 2.86 6.24 -1.61
CA ALA A 184 3.94 6.29 -0.64
C ALA A 184 3.89 7.59 0.20
N LYS A 185 3.61 8.73 -0.43
CA LYS A 185 3.45 10.04 0.24
C LYS A 185 2.28 10.03 1.24
N LYS A 186 1.09 9.56 0.86
CA LYS A 186 -0.07 9.49 1.75
C LYS A 186 0.20 8.57 2.95
N PHE A 187 0.79 7.40 2.72
CA PHE A 187 1.14 6.46 3.81
C PHE A 187 2.25 7.00 4.70
N LEU A 188 3.30 7.60 4.13
CA LEU A 188 4.39 8.24 4.88
C LEU A 188 3.87 9.37 5.78
N GLN A 189 3.01 10.24 5.26
CA GLN A 189 2.42 11.34 6.03
C GLN A 189 1.57 10.81 7.18
N LYS A 190 0.73 9.80 6.93
CA LYS A 190 -0.08 9.15 7.97
C LYS A 190 0.80 8.50 9.04
N ASN A 191 1.83 7.76 8.62
CA ASN A 191 2.79 7.13 9.52
C ASN A 191 3.52 8.17 10.38
N ARG A 192 4.04 9.24 9.79
CA ARG A 192 4.71 10.33 10.54
C ARG A 192 3.79 10.93 11.62
N ARG A 193 2.53 11.22 11.28
CA ARG A 193 1.53 11.73 12.24
C ARG A 193 1.30 10.74 13.38
N HIS A 194 1.14 9.45 13.06
CA HIS A 194 0.95 8.40 14.06
C HIS A 194 2.20 8.20 14.95
N ILE A 195 3.40 8.26 14.37
CA ILE A 195 4.66 8.17 15.10
C ILE A 195 4.77 9.33 16.09
N GLN A 196 4.55 10.56 15.64
CA GLN A 196 4.60 11.75 16.49
C GLN A 196 3.58 11.68 17.63
N ALA A 197 2.33 11.32 17.32
CA ALA A 197 1.28 11.18 18.33
C ALA A 197 1.59 10.06 19.34
N ALA A 198 2.09 8.92 18.87
CA ALA A 198 2.47 7.80 19.72
C ALA A 198 3.66 8.14 20.63
N GLN A 199 4.67 8.84 20.10
CA GLN A 199 5.82 9.30 20.89
C GLN A 199 5.41 10.32 21.96
N ALA A 200 4.56 11.29 21.60
CA ALA A 200 4.02 12.28 22.54
C ALA A 200 3.18 11.62 23.65
N GLY A 201 2.44 10.55 23.31
CA GLY A 201 1.63 9.78 24.26
C GLY A 201 2.38 8.66 25.00
N GLY A 202 3.68 8.46 24.75
CA GLY A 202 4.45 7.37 25.37
C GLY A 202 4.02 5.96 24.94
N LEU A 203 3.34 5.82 23.80
CA LEU A 203 2.85 4.54 23.30
C LEU A 203 3.98 3.68 22.72
N THR A 204 3.91 2.38 23.01
CA THR A 204 4.91 1.41 22.53
C THR A 204 4.63 0.86 21.13
N LYS A 205 3.40 1.02 20.65
CA LYS A 205 2.93 0.51 19.36
C LYS A 205 2.22 1.62 18.57
N LEU A 206 2.32 1.53 17.24
CA LEU A 206 1.53 2.38 16.35
C LEU A 206 0.05 1.98 16.41
N PRO A 207 -0.87 2.95 16.33
CA PRO A 207 -2.29 2.67 16.21
C PRO A 207 -2.56 1.90 14.91
N GLU A 208 -3.44 0.91 14.98
CA GLU A 208 -3.93 0.19 13.80
C GLU A 208 -5.03 1.03 13.11
N PRO A 209 -5.06 1.09 11.77
CA PRO A 209 -6.17 1.68 11.04
C PRO A 209 -7.49 1.00 11.39
N THR A 210 -8.55 1.79 11.42
CA THR A 210 -9.93 1.32 11.64
C THR A 210 -10.53 0.66 10.41
N HIS A 211 -10.07 1.05 9.21
CA HIS A 211 -10.61 0.58 7.96
C HIS A 211 -10.03 -0.75 7.50
N ARG A 212 -10.83 -1.52 6.76
CA ARG A 212 -10.38 -2.72 6.04
C ARG A 212 -9.51 -2.38 4.83
N ILE A 213 -8.84 -3.41 4.32
CA ILE A 213 -7.83 -3.28 3.24
C ILE A 213 -8.43 -2.67 1.99
N GLY A 214 -9.51 -3.24 1.43
CA GLY A 214 -10.10 -2.72 0.20
C GLY A 214 -10.62 -1.30 0.36
N THR A 215 -11.23 -1.02 1.51
CA THR A 215 -11.70 0.32 1.87
C THR A 215 -10.56 1.34 1.90
N LEU A 216 -9.43 0.98 2.51
CA LEU A 216 -8.26 1.85 2.62
C LEU A 216 -7.57 2.03 1.26
N LEU A 217 -7.39 0.94 0.52
CA LEU A 217 -6.71 0.95 -0.79
C LEU A 217 -7.49 1.76 -1.82
N VAL A 218 -8.76 1.42 -2.04
CA VAL A 218 -9.63 2.11 -3.00
C VAL A 218 -9.94 3.53 -2.54
N GLY A 219 -10.14 3.75 -1.24
CA GLY A 219 -10.31 5.10 -0.70
C GLY A 219 -9.11 5.98 -0.99
N CYS A 220 -7.89 5.49 -0.72
CA CYS A 220 -6.66 6.21 -1.02
C CYS A 220 -6.47 6.45 -2.52
N LEU A 221 -6.80 5.47 -3.37
CA LEU A 221 -6.77 5.64 -4.83
C LEU A 221 -7.70 6.77 -5.28
N LEU A 222 -8.96 6.75 -4.83
CA LEU A 222 -9.94 7.75 -5.22
C LEU A 222 -9.52 9.14 -4.76
N ASP A 223 -8.97 9.28 -3.55
CA ASP A 223 -8.44 10.56 -3.07
C ASP A 223 -7.29 11.06 -3.98
N ILE A 224 -6.40 10.17 -4.43
CA ILE A 224 -5.29 10.52 -5.35
C ILE A 224 -5.84 10.95 -6.71
N GLU A 225 -6.78 10.20 -7.28
CA GLU A 225 -7.36 10.50 -8.59
C GLU A 225 -8.19 11.79 -8.56
N GLU A 226 -8.90 12.07 -7.46
CA GLU A 226 -9.59 13.34 -7.26
C GLU A 226 -8.61 14.53 -7.20
N GLU A 227 -7.47 14.38 -6.50
CA GLU A 227 -6.40 15.39 -6.47
C GLU A 227 -5.78 15.62 -7.86
N ARG A 228 -5.57 14.55 -8.63
CA ARG A 228 -5.04 14.59 -10.00
C ARG A 228 -5.98 15.34 -10.94
N LEU A 229 -7.27 14.99 -10.91
CA LEU A 229 -8.31 15.65 -11.69
C LEU A 229 -8.42 17.14 -11.32
N ALA A 230 -8.40 17.47 -10.03
CA ALA A 230 -8.45 18.86 -9.56
C ALA A 230 -7.23 19.69 -10.01
N ALA A 231 -6.06 19.05 -10.15
CA ALA A 231 -4.84 19.67 -10.67
C ALA A 231 -4.78 19.73 -12.20
N GLY A 232 -5.83 19.29 -12.92
CA GLY A 232 -5.83 19.20 -14.38
C GLY A 232 -4.83 18.16 -14.93
N ARG A 233 -4.37 17.24 -14.09
CA ARG A 233 -3.44 16.17 -14.45
C ARG A 233 -4.24 14.90 -14.69
N ASP A 234 -4.71 14.73 -15.92
CA ASP A 234 -5.35 13.47 -16.33
C ASP A 234 -4.29 12.58 -17.00
N PRO A 235 -3.88 11.45 -16.40
CA PRO A 235 -2.86 10.60 -17.00
C PRO A 235 -3.38 10.03 -18.32
N GLU A 236 -2.53 10.02 -19.35
CA GLU A 236 -2.89 9.59 -20.70
C GLU A 236 -3.42 8.14 -20.71
N PHE A 237 -2.85 7.29 -19.85
CA PHE A 237 -3.23 5.89 -19.71
C PHE A 237 -3.76 5.59 -18.30
N PRO A 238 -4.72 4.65 -18.17
CA PRO A 238 -5.09 4.11 -16.86
C PRO A 238 -3.89 3.36 -16.25
N ALA A 239 -3.86 3.28 -14.93
CA ALA A 239 -2.80 2.60 -14.19
C ALA A 239 -3.31 1.29 -13.59
N CYS A 240 -2.45 0.28 -13.56
CA CYS A 240 -2.63 -0.92 -12.77
C CYS A 240 -2.12 -0.69 -11.34
N ILE A 241 -2.78 -1.30 -10.36
CA ILE A 241 -2.33 -1.24 -8.97
C ILE A 241 -2.25 -2.65 -8.43
N THR A 242 -1.09 -3.00 -7.88
CA THR A 242 -0.90 -4.22 -7.13
C THR A 242 -0.53 -3.86 -5.70
N ALA A 243 -1.36 -4.29 -4.75
CA ALA A 243 -1.13 -4.09 -3.34
C ALA A 243 -0.66 -5.40 -2.68
N TYR A 244 0.51 -5.33 -2.04
CA TYR A 244 1.12 -6.45 -1.32
C TYR A 244 0.84 -6.30 0.17
N HIS A 245 0.03 -7.21 0.73
CA HIS A 245 -0.24 -7.30 2.16
C HIS A 245 0.62 -8.38 2.79
N LEU A 246 1.75 -7.98 3.34
CA LEU A 246 2.82 -8.88 3.75
C LEU A 246 3.16 -8.79 5.24
N SER A 247 3.61 -9.91 5.79
CA SER A 247 4.29 -10.01 7.08
C SER A 247 5.55 -10.81 6.88
N ASN A 248 6.68 -10.31 7.41
CA ASN A 248 7.92 -11.06 7.53
C ASN A 248 8.22 -11.43 8.99
N SER A 249 7.23 -11.36 9.89
CA SER A 249 7.46 -11.55 11.33
C SER A 249 8.02 -12.95 11.68
N GLY A 250 8.61 -13.07 12.87
CA GLY A 250 9.14 -14.35 13.37
C GLY A 250 8.09 -15.46 13.52
N GLN A 251 6.80 -15.14 13.54
CA GLN A 251 5.71 -16.12 13.60
C GLN A 251 5.42 -16.78 12.24
N GLY A 252 5.95 -16.23 11.15
CA GLY A 252 5.72 -16.71 9.79
C GLY A 252 5.76 -15.58 8.79
N ALA A 253 6.38 -15.85 7.64
CA ALA A 253 6.23 -15.00 6.47
C ALA A 253 4.88 -15.31 5.81
N ASP A 254 4.13 -14.28 5.42
CA ASP A 254 2.89 -14.45 4.65
C ASP A 254 2.70 -13.27 3.70
N LEU A 255 2.05 -13.54 2.57
CA LEU A 255 1.80 -12.57 1.52
C LEU A 255 0.41 -12.80 0.93
N THR A 256 -0.40 -11.75 0.91
CA THR A 256 -1.63 -11.68 0.12
C THR A 256 -1.50 -10.55 -0.88
N ILE A 257 -1.84 -10.82 -2.14
CA ILE A 257 -1.77 -9.84 -3.23
C ILE A 257 -3.20 -9.44 -3.59
N TYR A 258 -3.43 -8.14 -3.72
CA TYR A 258 -4.67 -7.56 -4.21
C TYR A 258 -4.36 -6.79 -5.49
N ASP A 259 -5.01 -7.16 -6.57
CA ASP A 259 -4.86 -6.50 -7.85
C ASP A 259 -6.09 -5.65 -8.15
N LEU A 260 -5.85 -4.41 -8.58
CA LEU A 260 -6.86 -3.58 -9.21
C LEU A 260 -6.49 -3.46 -10.69
N PRO A 261 -7.18 -4.21 -11.56
CA PRO A 261 -6.81 -4.26 -12.96
C PRO A 261 -7.15 -2.94 -13.67
N LEU A 262 -6.49 -2.71 -14.80
CA LEU A 262 -6.55 -1.49 -15.62
C LEU A 262 -8.00 -1.04 -15.90
N GLU A 263 -8.86 -2.02 -16.19
CA GLU A 263 -10.27 -1.86 -16.49
C GLU A 263 -11.03 -1.17 -15.36
N VAL A 264 -10.75 -1.59 -14.13
CA VAL A 264 -11.39 -1.03 -12.93
C VAL A 264 -10.83 0.36 -12.66
N GLY A 265 -9.51 0.56 -12.74
CA GLY A 265 -8.90 1.88 -12.63
C GLY A 265 -9.47 2.90 -13.62
N ASN A 266 -9.62 2.49 -14.89
CA ASN A 266 -10.22 3.30 -15.96
C ASN A 266 -11.70 3.63 -15.67
N PHE A 267 -12.48 2.65 -15.19
CA PHE A 267 -13.85 2.89 -14.79
C PHE A 267 -13.94 3.91 -13.65
N LEU A 268 -13.10 3.77 -12.60
CA LEU A 268 -13.09 4.68 -11.46
C LEU A 268 -12.75 6.12 -11.89
N ARG A 269 -11.77 6.31 -12.77
CA ARG A 269 -11.45 7.64 -13.34
C ARG A 269 -12.65 8.26 -14.05
N VAL A 270 -13.34 7.50 -14.90
CA VAL A 270 -14.54 8.01 -15.58
C VAL A 270 -15.67 8.31 -14.60
N ALA A 271 -15.86 7.46 -13.59
CA ALA A 271 -16.86 7.67 -12.55
C ALA A 271 -16.63 8.97 -11.74
N LEU A 272 -15.38 9.44 -11.64
CA LEU A 272 -15.01 10.70 -10.97
C LEU A 272 -15.21 11.96 -11.84
N THR A 273 -15.45 11.82 -13.14
CA THR A 273 -15.68 13.00 -14.02
C THR A 273 -16.99 13.72 -13.67
N PRO A 274 -17.12 15.03 -13.96
CA PRO A 274 -18.31 15.81 -13.58
C PRO A 274 -19.65 15.22 -14.05
N ARG A 275 -19.65 14.49 -15.17
CA ARG A 275 -20.84 13.82 -15.73
C ARG A 275 -21.39 12.71 -14.84
N TYR A 276 -20.53 11.97 -14.14
CA TYR A 276 -20.90 10.75 -13.40
C TYR A 276 -20.71 10.87 -11.89
N ARG A 277 -19.88 11.83 -11.44
CA ARG A 277 -19.44 11.99 -10.05
C ARG A 277 -20.59 12.02 -9.04
N GLU A 278 -21.63 12.81 -9.30
CA GLU A 278 -22.75 12.95 -8.37
C GLU A 278 -23.42 11.60 -8.08
N GLN A 279 -23.67 10.80 -9.11
CA GLN A 279 -24.32 9.49 -8.93
C GLN A 279 -23.35 8.45 -8.37
N TRP A 280 -22.08 8.50 -8.77
CA TRP A 280 -21.04 7.65 -8.19
C TRP A 280 -20.89 7.89 -6.70
N ASP A 281 -20.87 9.15 -6.25
CA ASP A 281 -20.73 9.53 -4.84
C ASP A 281 -21.91 9.06 -3.99
N LYS A 282 -23.14 9.10 -4.50
CA LYS A 282 -24.29 8.53 -3.80
C LYS A 282 -24.17 7.01 -3.63
N ILE A 283 -23.68 6.29 -4.65
CA ILE A 283 -23.42 4.85 -4.57
C ILE A 283 -22.29 4.56 -3.56
N ARG A 284 -21.18 5.33 -3.61
CA ARG A 284 -20.07 5.24 -2.65
C ARG A 284 -20.57 5.44 -1.22
N GLN A 285 -21.36 6.49 -0.98
CA GLN A 285 -21.91 6.81 0.33
C GLN A 285 -22.78 5.67 0.87
N ARG A 286 -23.57 5.04 0.01
CA ARG A 286 -24.44 3.94 0.39
C ARG A 286 -23.72 2.60 0.60
N GLY A 287 -22.44 2.52 0.22
CA GLY A 287 -21.59 1.35 0.42
C GLY A 287 -20.97 1.23 1.82
N TRP A 288 -21.00 2.30 2.62
CA TRP A 288 -20.43 2.32 3.97
C TRP A 288 -21.18 1.45 4.97
N GLU A 289 -20.43 0.88 5.92
CA GLU A 289 -20.98 0.14 7.06
C GLU A 289 -22.04 0.96 7.81
N ILE A 290 -23.19 0.32 8.06
CA ILE A 290 -24.25 0.87 8.90
C ILE A 290 -23.86 0.62 10.36
N VAL A 291 -23.39 1.69 10.99
CA VAL A 291 -23.00 1.66 12.40
C VAL A 291 -24.19 2.07 13.27
N ALA A 292 -24.53 1.25 14.26
CA ALA A 292 -25.59 1.58 15.20
C ALA A 292 -25.16 2.72 16.13
N ALA A 293 -25.97 3.76 16.27
CA ALA A 293 -25.80 4.74 17.32
C ALA A 293 -26.02 4.05 18.68
N LYS A 294 -25.03 4.02 19.57
CA LYS A 294 -25.23 3.48 20.92
C LYS A 294 -26.32 4.27 21.64
N THR A 295 -27.32 3.56 22.15
CA THR A 295 -28.27 4.10 23.15
C THR A 295 -27.47 4.51 24.39
N LYS A 296 -27.63 5.75 24.87
CA LYS A 296 -26.94 6.34 26.03
C LYS A 296 -26.80 5.34 27.20
N GLY A 297 -25.60 4.82 27.41
CA GLY A 297 -25.20 4.24 28.70
C GLY A 297 -24.83 5.36 29.68
N LYS A 298 -25.28 5.27 30.94
CA LYS A 298 -24.96 6.23 32.00
C LYS A 298 -23.43 6.41 32.13
N LYS A 299 -22.97 7.66 31.96
CA LYS A 299 -21.59 8.19 32.06
C LYS A 299 -20.71 8.02 30.81
N GLY A 300 -20.75 9.03 29.96
CA GLY A 300 -19.79 9.26 28.86
C GLY A 300 -20.48 9.76 27.60
N ALA A 301 -19.94 10.81 26.97
CA ALA A 301 -20.37 11.22 25.64
C ALA A 301 -20.18 10.03 24.67
N ALA A 302 -21.19 9.71 23.87
CA ALA A 302 -21.07 8.67 22.87
C ALA A 302 -20.13 9.17 21.77
N GLU A 303 -18.92 8.62 21.69
CA GLU A 303 -18.04 8.87 20.55
C GLU A 303 -18.70 8.29 19.29
N PRO A 304 -18.78 9.06 18.19
CA PRO A 304 -19.32 8.55 16.93
C PRO A 304 -18.43 7.42 16.44
N GLN A 305 -19.00 6.21 16.35
CA GLN A 305 -18.27 5.05 15.87
C GLN A 305 -18.04 5.19 14.36
N VAL A 306 -16.76 5.24 13.97
CA VAL A 306 -16.34 5.40 12.58
C VAL A 306 -16.58 4.10 11.81
N PRO A 307 -17.24 4.14 10.64
CA PRO A 307 -17.40 2.96 9.78
C PRO A 307 -16.07 2.29 9.46
N SER A 308 -16.00 0.97 9.64
CA SER A 308 -14.77 0.19 9.43
C SER A 308 -14.61 -0.30 7.99
N PHE A 309 -15.65 -0.26 7.15
CA PHE A 309 -15.54 -0.67 5.76
C PHE A 309 -16.57 -0.03 4.84
N ASN A 310 -16.24 -0.02 3.55
CA ASN A 310 -17.14 0.25 2.46
C ASN A 310 -17.23 -1.00 1.56
N THR A 311 -18.40 -1.63 1.52
CA THR A 311 -18.60 -2.87 0.75
C THR A 311 -18.34 -2.71 -0.74
N LEU A 312 -18.68 -1.56 -1.32
CA LEU A 312 -18.41 -1.24 -2.73
C LEU A 312 -16.91 -1.35 -3.00
N TYR A 313 -16.08 -0.79 -2.11
CA TYR A 313 -14.64 -0.80 -2.24
C TYR A 313 -14.05 -2.20 -2.06
N GLU A 314 -14.59 -2.99 -1.13
CA GLU A 314 -14.16 -4.39 -0.96
C GLU A 314 -14.51 -5.25 -2.19
N ASP A 315 -15.67 -5.02 -2.82
CA ASP A 315 -16.11 -5.81 -3.97
C ASP A 315 -15.50 -5.32 -5.30
N LEU A 316 -14.98 -4.07 -5.37
CA LEU A 316 -14.19 -3.59 -6.52
C LEU A 316 -12.91 -4.42 -6.72
N LEU A 317 -12.32 -4.94 -5.63
CA LEU A 317 -11.14 -5.82 -5.68
C LEU A 317 -11.45 -7.26 -6.14
N ARG A 318 -12.71 -7.55 -6.50
CA ARG A 318 -13.16 -8.87 -6.98
C ARG A 318 -13.61 -8.81 -8.44
N LEU A 319 -13.27 -7.73 -9.12
CA LEU A 319 -13.57 -7.52 -10.52
C LEU A 319 -12.35 -7.90 -11.36
N PRO A 320 -12.56 -8.42 -12.58
CA PRO A 320 -13.85 -8.53 -13.28
C PRO A 320 -14.69 -9.77 -12.93
N GLU A 321 -14.17 -10.75 -12.19
CA GLU A 321 -14.76 -12.07 -12.00
C GLU A 321 -16.16 -12.02 -11.38
N ASN A 322 -16.37 -11.11 -10.43
CA ASN A 322 -17.64 -10.93 -9.72
C ASN A 322 -18.56 -9.86 -10.35
N ALA A 323 -18.30 -9.43 -11.60
CA ALA A 323 -19.06 -8.38 -12.26
C ALA A 323 -20.59 -8.59 -12.29
N PRO A 324 -21.14 -9.80 -12.53
CA PRO A 324 -22.58 -10.01 -12.52
C PRO A 324 -23.23 -9.68 -11.17
N MET A 325 -22.59 -10.10 -10.07
CA MET A 325 -23.06 -9.78 -8.72
C MET A 325 -22.86 -8.29 -8.41
N PHE A 326 -21.74 -7.71 -8.84
CA PHE A 326 -21.46 -6.29 -8.66
C PHE A 326 -22.55 -5.42 -9.30
N ILE A 327 -22.94 -5.72 -10.55
CA ILE A 327 -24.01 -5.00 -11.26
C ILE A 327 -25.34 -5.13 -10.51
N ARG A 328 -25.72 -6.35 -10.13
CA ARG A 328 -26.99 -6.60 -9.43
C ARG A 328 -27.05 -5.84 -8.11
N THR A 329 -25.97 -5.86 -7.34
CA THR A 329 -25.92 -5.24 -6.02
C THR A 329 -25.82 -3.71 -6.10
N TYR A 330 -24.89 -3.17 -6.90
CA TYR A 330 -24.54 -1.75 -6.83
C TYR A 330 -25.25 -0.85 -7.84
N PHE A 331 -25.51 -1.36 -9.06
CA PHE A 331 -26.19 -0.58 -10.10
C PHE A 331 -27.68 -0.86 -10.18
N LEU A 332 -28.12 -2.10 -9.96
CA LEU A 332 -29.55 -2.45 -9.90
C LEU A 332 -30.13 -2.38 -8.49
N ARG A 333 -29.28 -2.18 -7.46
CA ARG A 333 -29.70 -2.03 -6.05
C ARG A 333 -30.48 -3.24 -5.51
N LEU A 334 -30.18 -4.46 -6.01
CA LEU A 334 -30.75 -5.68 -5.45
C LEU A 334 -30.17 -5.94 -4.05
N PRO A 335 -31.01 -6.24 -3.05
CA PRO A 335 -30.51 -6.62 -1.73
C PRO A 335 -29.74 -7.93 -1.80
N GLN A 336 -28.67 -8.01 -1.01
CA GLN A 336 -27.87 -9.21 -0.84
C GLN A 336 -28.15 -9.83 0.53
N ARG A 337 -28.41 -11.14 0.55
CA ARG A 337 -28.47 -11.89 1.81
C ARG A 337 -27.06 -11.95 2.40
N THR A 338 -26.87 -11.29 3.52
CA THR A 338 -25.60 -11.22 4.24
C THR A 338 -25.84 -11.53 5.70
N ARG A 339 -24.96 -12.32 6.30
CA ARG A 339 -25.00 -12.63 7.75
C ARG A 339 -24.17 -11.62 8.55
N ARG A 340 -23.53 -10.67 7.88
CA ARG A 340 -22.58 -9.75 8.48
C ARG A 340 -23.32 -8.54 9.06
N PRO A 341 -23.15 -8.24 10.36
CA PRO A 341 -23.70 -7.04 10.96
C PRO A 341 -23.20 -5.77 10.26
N GLY A 342 -24.07 -4.78 10.10
CA GLY A 342 -23.74 -3.48 9.50
C GLY A 342 -23.50 -3.48 7.99
N ASP A 343 -23.69 -4.62 7.30
CA ASP A 343 -23.55 -4.66 5.84
C ASP A 343 -24.75 -3.95 5.16
N PRO A 344 -24.52 -2.82 4.47
CA PRO A 344 -25.60 -2.00 3.93
C PRO A 344 -26.39 -2.70 2.82
N ARG A 345 -25.79 -3.70 2.15
CA ARG A 345 -26.41 -4.40 1.02
C ARG A 345 -27.64 -5.22 1.42
N ALA A 346 -27.78 -5.56 2.70
CA ALA A 346 -28.99 -6.19 3.23
C ALA A 346 -30.23 -5.29 3.07
N HIS A 347 -30.04 -3.98 3.02
CA HIS A 347 -31.08 -2.96 3.03
C HIS A 347 -31.28 -2.27 1.68
N TYR A 348 -30.60 -2.74 0.62
CA TYR A 348 -30.81 -2.19 -0.71
C TYR A 348 -32.19 -2.56 -1.25
N SER A 349 -32.74 -1.72 -2.11
CA SER A 349 -34.07 -1.94 -2.69
C SER A 349 -34.17 -1.29 -4.04
N ILE A 350 -34.54 -2.07 -5.06
CA ILE A 350 -34.77 -1.55 -6.42
C ILE A 350 -35.77 -0.39 -6.39
N ARG A 351 -36.89 -0.55 -5.67
CA ARG A 351 -37.93 0.47 -5.57
C ARG A 351 -37.53 1.62 -4.65
N GLY A 352 -36.92 1.31 -3.51
CA GLY A 352 -36.56 2.32 -2.50
C GLY A 352 -35.35 3.18 -2.90
N GLU A 353 -34.51 2.68 -3.80
CA GLU A 353 -33.28 3.33 -4.24
C GLU A 353 -33.24 3.53 -5.76
N ALA A 354 -34.41 3.61 -6.41
CA ALA A 354 -34.52 3.80 -7.86
C ALA A 354 -33.74 5.02 -8.37
N ALA A 355 -33.68 6.09 -7.58
CA ALA A 355 -32.91 7.30 -7.88
C ALA A 355 -31.39 7.08 -7.95
N LEU A 356 -30.87 5.97 -7.42
CA LEU A 356 -29.46 5.58 -7.51
C LEU A 356 -29.16 4.71 -8.74
N ILE A 357 -30.18 4.22 -9.44
CA ILE A 357 -30.02 3.40 -10.64
C ILE A 357 -29.72 4.34 -11.81
N SER A 358 -28.50 4.27 -12.33
CA SER A 358 -28.02 5.13 -13.42
C SER A 358 -27.56 4.28 -14.59
N TRP A 359 -28.34 4.30 -15.68
CA TRP A 359 -27.93 3.65 -16.93
C TRP A 359 -26.62 4.22 -17.50
N PRO A 360 -26.42 5.56 -17.57
CA PRO A 360 -25.17 6.11 -18.10
C PRO A 360 -23.91 5.63 -17.37
N LEU A 361 -23.99 5.43 -16.04
CA LEU A 361 -22.87 4.89 -15.26
C LEU A 361 -22.71 3.38 -15.47
N THR A 362 -23.83 2.65 -15.52
CA THR A 362 -23.85 1.20 -15.78
C THR A 362 -23.26 0.88 -17.15
N GLU A 363 -23.58 1.67 -18.17
CA GLU A 363 -23.02 1.56 -19.52
C GLU A 363 -21.48 1.72 -19.52
N GLN A 364 -20.94 2.70 -18.77
CA GLN A 364 -19.48 2.83 -18.64
C GLN A 364 -18.86 1.62 -17.97
N PHE A 365 -19.50 1.04 -16.96
CA PHE A 365 -19.02 -0.18 -16.31
C PHE A 365 -19.05 -1.38 -17.26
N LEU A 366 -20.14 -1.60 -18.00
CA LEU A 366 -20.26 -2.69 -18.97
C LEU A 366 -19.20 -2.59 -20.06
N ARG A 367 -18.94 -1.38 -20.55
CA ARG A 367 -17.95 -1.14 -21.59
C ARG A 367 -16.51 -1.27 -21.09
N LYS A 368 -16.19 -0.74 -19.90
CA LYS A 368 -14.80 -0.64 -19.41
C LYS A 368 -14.36 -1.83 -18.57
N VAL A 369 -15.25 -2.44 -17.78
CA VAL A 369 -14.93 -3.54 -16.86
C VAL A 369 -15.34 -4.89 -17.43
N VAL A 370 -16.53 -4.98 -18.01
CA VAL A 370 -17.02 -6.23 -18.63
C VAL A 370 -16.51 -6.38 -20.07
N LEU A 371 -15.93 -5.31 -20.65
CA LEU A 371 -15.46 -5.24 -22.03
C LEU A 371 -16.55 -5.62 -23.04
N MET A 372 -17.79 -5.25 -22.74
CA MET A 372 -18.94 -5.54 -23.58
C MET A 372 -18.98 -4.61 -24.80
N GLU A 373 -19.24 -5.19 -25.98
CA GLU A 373 -19.41 -4.44 -27.22
C GLU A 373 -20.59 -3.47 -27.16
N GLN A 374 -20.43 -2.29 -27.77
CA GLN A 374 -21.45 -1.23 -27.76
C GLN A 374 -22.77 -1.70 -28.38
N GLU A 375 -22.74 -2.53 -29.42
CA GLU A 375 -23.95 -3.08 -30.07
C GLU A 375 -24.78 -3.91 -29.08
N ARG A 376 -24.12 -4.78 -28.31
CA ARG A 376 -24.77 -5.58 -27.28
C ARG A 376 -25.34 -4.73 -26.15
N ILE A 377 -24.63 -3.68 -25.75
CA ILE A 377 -25.13 -2.71 -24.75
C ILE A 377 -26.40 -2.02 -25.28
N ASN A 378 -26.42 -1.62 -26.55
CA ASN A 378 -27.58 -0.98 -27.18
C ASN A 378 -28.79 -1.93 -27.23
N HIS A 379 -28.58 -3.23 -27.52
CA HIS A 379 -29.63 -4.24 -27.47
C HIS A 379 -30.21 -4.46 -26.06
N ILE A 380 -29.37 -4.42 -25.02
CA ILE A 380 -29.84 -4.50 -23.63
C ILE A 380 -30.70 -3.27 -23.29
N LYS A 381 -30.26 -2.08 -23.73
CA LYS A 381 -31.01 -0.84 -23.51
C LYS A 381 -32.37 -0.88 -24.21
N SER A 382 -32.42 -1.24 -25.49
CA SER A 382 -33.67 -1.28 -26.25
C SER A 382 -34.66 -2.29 -25.68
N LEU A 383 -34.19 -3.47 -25.26
CA LEU A 383 -35.04 -4.45 -24.56
C LEU A 383 -35.58 -3.89 -23.24
N GLY A 384 -34.76 -3.19 -22.47
CA GLY A 384 -35.18 -2.53 -21.24
C GLY A 384 -36.24 -1.44 -21.46
N ASP A 385 -36.05 -0.61 -22.48
CA ASP A 385 -36.99 0.45 -22.86
C ASP A 385 -38.33 -0.13 -23.33
N VAL A 386 -38.32 -1.27 -24.04
CA VAL A 386 -39.54 -1.99 -24.46
C VAL A 386 -40.28 -2.61 -23.26
N LEU A 387 -39.57 -3.17 -22.29
CA LEU A 387 -40.19 -3.77 -21.09
C LEU A 387 -40.72 -2.72 -20.09
N ALA A 388 -40.31 -1.45 -20.23
CA ALA A 388 -40.76 -0.34 -19.38
C ALA A 388 -42.00 0.38 -19.93
N GLN A 389 -42.36 0.13 -21.19
CA GLN A 389 -43.66 0.52 -21.80
C GLN A 389 -44.74 -0.47 -21.37
#